data_AF-A0AAW8BD71-F1
#
_entry.id   AF-A0AAW8BD71-F1
#
_cell.length_a   1.000
_cell.length_b   1.000
_cell.length_c   1.000
_cell.angle_alpha   90.00
_cell.angle_beta   90.00
_cell.angle_gamma   90.00
#
_symmetry.space_group_name_H-M   'P 1'
#
loop_
_entity.id
_entity.type
_entity.pdbx_description
1 polymer ?
#
loop_
_entity_poly.entity_id
_entity_poly.type
_entity_poly.pdbx_seq_one_letter_code
_entity_poly.pdbx_strand_id
1 'polypeptide(L)'
;MKKELLVPKNILYPLIALGFLFNFFRVSFDRTSLGIPLSVGDFLVYAGLVASFISTIILIVDVFKNNVNGKYLWTFAFLISGGLIGFFYLRCRDYYLKSAK
;
A
#
# COMPACT_ATOMS: atom_id res chain seq x y z
N MET A 1 -3.43 -24.20 -18.17
CA MET A 1 -2.74 -24.54 -16.91
C MET A 1 -2.69 -23.29 -16.03
N LYS A 2 -3.09 -23.40 -14.76
CA LYS A 2 -2.89 -22.32 -13.77
C LYS A 2 -1.40 -22.26 -13.44
N LYS A 3 -0.78 -21.09 -13.55
CA LYS A 3 0.61 -20.86 -13.17
C LYS A 3 0.66 -20.48 -11.70
N GLU A 4 1.67 -20.97 -11.00
CA GLU A 4 1.89 -20.62 -9.60
C GLU A 4 2.11 -19.11 -9.44
N LEU A 5 1.65 -18.59 -8.29
CA LEU A 5 1.84 -17.20 -7.89
C LEU A 5 3.32 -16.85 -7.93
N LEU A 6 3.64 -15.63 -8.36
CA LEU A 6 5.02 -15.15 -8.42
C LEU A 6 5.66 -15.08 -7.03
N VAL A 7 4.83 -14.78 -6.02
CA VAL A 7 5.22 -14.83 -4.61
C VAL A 7 4.26 -15.75 -3.86
N PRO A 8 4.77 -16.66 -3.01
CA PRO A 8 3.94 -17.52 -2.18
C PRO A 8 2.92 -16.75 -1.33
N LYS A 9 1.72 -17.33 -1.16
CA LYS A 9 0.62 -16.69 -0.42
C LYS A 9 0.96 -16.34 1.03
N ASN A 10 1.77 -17.18 1.68
CA ASN A 10 2.26 -16.98 3.04
C ASN A 10 3.17 -15.73 3.18
N ILE A 11 3.70 -15.20 2.08
CA ILE A 11 4.46 -13.94 2.06
C ILE A 11 3.59 -12.78 1.58
N LEU A 12 2.77 -13.02 0.55
CA LEU A 12 1.92 -11.99 -0.06
C LEU A 12 0.84 -11.48 0.91
N TYR A 13 0.22 -12.36 1.71
CA TYR A 13 -0.79 -11.93 2.68
C TYR A 13 -0.23 -11.03 3.79
N PRO A 14 0.88 -11.37 4.48
CA PRO A 14 1.53 -10.45 5.40
C PRO A 14 1.93 -9.13 4.75
N LEU A 15 2.41 -9.15 3.51
CA LEU A 15 2.83 -7.93 2.80
C LEU A 15 1.65 -6.98 2.58
N ILE A 16 0.50 -7.52 2.15
CA ILE A 16 -0.75 -6.76 1.99
C ILE A 16 -1.25 -6.27 3.36
N ALA A 17 -1.23 -7.12 4.38
CA ALA A 17 -1.69 -6.77 5.72
C ALA A 17 -0.83 -5.66 6.35
N LEU A 18 0.50 -5.74 6.23
CA LEU A 18 1.42 -4.70 6.70
C LEU A 18 1.21 -3.39 5.93
N GLY A 19 1.10 -3.47 4.60
CA GLY A 19 0.80 -2.32 3.75
C GLY A 19 -0.49 -1.62 4.16
N PHE A 20 -1.55 -2.40 4.38
CA PHE A 20 -2.84 -1.87 4.82
C PHE A 20 -2.78 -1.31 6.25
N LEU A 21 -2.28 -2.07 7.22
CA LEU A 21 -2.25 -1.67 8.62
C LEU A 21 -1.43 -0.40 8.84
N PHE A 22 -0.24 -0.29 8.24
CA PHE A 22 0.59 0.89 8.45
C PHE A 22 0.02 2.15 7.77
N ASN A 23 -0.53 2.00 6.56
CA ASN A 23 -1.22 3.11 5.90
C ASN A 23 -2.49 3.52 6.64
N PHE A 24 -3.30 2.55 7.10
CA PHE A 24 -4.52 2.79 7.85
C PHE A 24 -4.25 3.44 9.21
N PHE A 25 -3.27 2.93 9.96
CA PHE A 25 -2.92 3.44 11.28
C PHE A 25 -2.51 4.91 11.24
N ARG A 26 -1.74 5.32 10.21
CA ARG A 26 -1.38 6.72 9.99
C ARG A 26 -2.60 7.62 9.79
N VAL A 27 -3.62 7.13 9.09
CA VAL A 27 -4.79 7.92 8.70
C VAL A 27 -5.79 8.02 9.85
N SER A 28 -5.99 6.91 10.55
CA SER A 28 -6.99 6.80 11.61
C SER A 28 -6.54 7.40 12.93
N PHE A 29 -5.24 7.52 13.17
CA PHE A 29 -4.71 7.98 14.46
C PHE A 29 -3.77 9.18 14.32
N ASP A 30 -4.03 10.20 15.13
CA ASP A 30 -3.11 11.32 15.33
C ASP A 30 -1.90 10.83 16.16
N ARG A 31 -0.78 10.57 15.48
CA ARG A 31 0.47 10.03 16.05
C ARG A 31 1.00 10.91 17.20
N THR A 32 0.76 12.23 17.13
CA THR A 32 1.15 13.19 18.17
C THR A 32 0.33 13.01 19.45
N SER A 33 -0.94 12.63 19.34
CA SER A 33 -1.81 12.33 20.49
C SER A 33 -1.48 11.01 21.20
N LEU A 34 -0.81 10.09 20.51
CA LEU A 34 -0.44 8.76 21.02
C LEU A 34 0.97 8.71 21.63
N GLY A 35 1.70 9.83 21.66
CA GLY A 35 3.08 9.88 22.15
C GLY A 35 4.09 9.13 21.26
N ILE A 36 3.71 8.80 20.02
CA ILE A 36 4.58 8.10 19.08
C ILE A 36 5.53 9.13 18.45
N PRO A 37 6.86 8.90 18.48
CA PRO A 37 7.82 9.78 17.82
C PRO A 37 7.51 9.93 16.32
N LEU A 38 7.59 11.16 15.81
CA LEU A 38 7.33 11.48 14.40
C LEU A 38 8.16 10.61 13.43
N SER A 39 9.41 10.33 13.78
CA SER A 39 10.33 9.48 13.01
C SER A 39 9.84 8.03 12.87
N VAL A 40 9.33 7.44 13.95
CA VAL A 40 8.75 6.09 13.94
C VAL A 40 7.47 6.08 13.12
N GLY A 41 6.66 7.12 13.29
CA GLY A 41 5.47 7.33 12.49
C GLY A 41 5.76 7.34 10.99
N ASP A 42 6.78 8.09 10.57
CA ASP A 42 7.10 8.26 9.15
C ASP A 42 7.74 6.99 8.56
N PHE A 43 8.57 6.28 9.34
CA PHE A 43 9.09 4.97 8.94
C PHE A 43 7.97 3.97 8.62
N LEU A 44 6.96 3.85 9.51
CA LEU A 44 5.83 2.95 9.29
C LEU A 44 5.10 3.25 7.98
N VAL A 45 4.98 4.53 7.63
CA VAL A 45 4.32 4.97 6.40
C VAL A 45 5.13 4.57 5.19
N TYR A 46 6.43 4.88 5.17
CA TYR A 46 7.28 4.49 4.05
C TYR A 46 7.26 2.96 3.86
N ALA A 47 7.34 2.20 4.95
CA ALA A 47 7.22 0.74 4.92
C ALA A 47 5.85 0.29 4.36
N GLY A 48 4.77 0.92 4.81
CA GLY A 48 3.41 0.63 4.34
C GLY A 48 3.20 0.93 2.85
N LEU A 49 3.73 2.06 2.37
CA LEU A 49 3.70 2.46 0.97
C LEU A 49 4.48 1.48 0.08
N VAL A 50 5.70 1.12 0.48
CA VAL A 50 6.54 0.17 -0.26
C VAL A 50 5.89 -1.22 -0.29
N ALA A 51 5.40 -1.71 0.85
CA ALA A 51 4.72 -3.01 0.92
C ALA A 51 3.46 -3.05 0.04
N SER A 52 2.67 -1.97 0.04
CA SER A 52 1.48 -1.84 -0.80
C SER A 52 1.84 -1.81 -2.28
N PHE A 53 2.88 -1.05 -2.66
CA PHE A 53 3.37 -0.97 -4.03
C PHE A 53 3.83 -2.33 -4.57
N ILE A 54 4.68 -3.04 -3.81
CA ILE A 54 5.19 -4.36 -4.18
C ILE A 54 4.04 -5.35 -4.32
N SER A 55 3.10 -5.37 -3.36
CA SER A 55 1.92 -6.24 -3.41
C SER A 55 1.08 -5.99 -4.67
N THR A 56 0.84 -4.71 -5.01
CA THR A 56 0.11 -4.32 -6.22
C THR A 56 0.79 -4.81 -7.48
N ILE A 57 2.11 -4.64 -7.62
CA ILE A 57 2.85 -5.16 -8.78
C ILE A 57 2.73 -6.68 -8.88
N ILE A 58 2.92 -7.41 -7.78
CA ILE A 58 2.82 -8.88 -7.76
C ILE A 58 1.44 -9.33 -8.24
N LEU A 59 0.36 -8.70 -7.75
CA LEU A 59 -1.01 -9.02 -8.11
C LEU A 59 -1.32 -8.70 -9.58
N ILE A 60 -0.81 -7.58 -10.11
CA ILE A 60 -0.93 -7.24 -11.53
C ILE A 60 -0.23 -8.30 -12.38
N VAL A 61 1.03 -8.63 -12.05
CA VAL A 61 1.76 -9.67 -12.79
C VAL A 61 1.03 -11.01 -12.72
N ASP A 62 0.44 -11.36 -11.58
CA ASP A 62 -0.31 -12.60 -11.44
C ASP A 62 -1.53 -12.66 -12.37
N VAL A 63 -2.37 -11.62 -12.41
CA VAL A 63 -3.57 -11.62 -13.27
C VAL A 63 -3.24 -11.68 -14.76
N PHE A 64 -2.12 -11.07 -15.18
CA PHE A 64 -1.62 -11.19 -16.55
C PHE A 64 -1.01 -12.56 -16.83
N LYS A 65 -0.16 -13.07 -15.93
CA LYS A 65 0.51 -14.37 -16.06
C LYS A 65 -0.49 -15.52 -16.14
N ASN A 66 -1.59 -15.43 -15.39
CA ASN A 66 -2.65 -16.42 -15.35
C ASN A 66 -3.81 -16.17 -16.33
N ASN A 67 -3.72 -15.12 -17.15
CA ASN A 67 -4.75 -14.73 -18.12
C ASN A 67 -6.16 -14.68 -17.51
N VAL A 68 -6.27 -14.06 -16.33
CA VAL A 68 -7.53 -13.95 -15.59
C VAL A 68 -8.53 -13.13 -16.40
N ASN A 69 -9.79 -13.59 -16.45
CA ASN A 69 -10.86 -12.84 -17.12
C ASN A 69 -11.03 -11.46 -16.44
N GLY A 70 -11.06 -10.40 -17.25
CA GLY A 70 -11.10 -9.03 -16.74
C GLY A 70 -9.78 -8.54 -16.13
N LYS A 71 -8.62 -9.14 -16.46
CA LYS A 71 -7.28 -8.70 -15.99
C LYS A 71 -7.03 -7.19 -16.05
N TYR A 72 -7.56 -6.49 -17.05
CA TYR A 72 -7.46 -5.03 -17.16
C TYR A 72 -8.30 -4.30 -16.10
N LEU A 73 -9.52 -4.79 -15.83
CA LEU A 73 -10.39 -4.25 -14.77
C LEU A 73 -9.79 -4.52 -13.39
N TRP A 74 -9.21 -5.70 -13.17
CA TRP A 74 -8.47 -6.03 -11.95
C TRP A 74 -7.24 -5.15 -11.76
N THR A 75 -6.45 -4.95 -12.82
CA THR A 75 -5.29 -4.04 -12.79
C THR A 75 -5.71 -2.62 -12.45
N PHE A 76 -6.79 -2.13 -13.07
CA PHE A 76 -7.36 -0.83 -12.76
C PHE A 76 -7.80 -0.74 -11.30
N ALA A 77 -8.49 -1.76 -10.77
CA ALA A 77 -8.88 -1.83 -9.36
C ALA A 77 -7.66 -1.85 -8.42
N PHE A 78 -6.60 -2.59 -8.75
CA PHE A 78 -5.37 -2.62 -7.95
C PHE A 78 -4.65 -1.26 -7.96
N LEU A 79 -4.57 -0.59 -9.11
CA LEU A 79 -3.98 0.75 -9.21
C LEU A 79 -4.84 1.80 -8.47
N ILE A 80 -6.17 1.71 -8.57
CA ILE A 80 -7.11 2.59 -7.84
C ILE A 80 -7.18 2.27 -6.35
N SER A 81 -6.84 1.07 -5.91
CA SER A 81 -6.65 0.82 -4.48
C SER A 81 -5.51 1.69 -3.91
N GLY A 82 -4.57 2.13 -4.76
CA GLY A 82 -3.61 3.21 -4.46
C GLY A 82 -4.23 4.62 -4.49
N GLY A 83 -5.41 4.82 -5.06
CA GLY A 83 -6.21 6.04 -4.97
C GLY A 83 -6.61 6.40 -3.52
N LEU A 84 -6.73 5.39 -2.64
CA LEU A 84 -6.82 5.60 -1.18
C LEU A 84 -5.55 6.29 -0.65
N ILE A 85 -4.36 5.88 -1.11
CA ILE A 85 -3.09 6.55 -0.80
C ILE A 85 -3.06 7.97 -1.37
N GLY A 86 -3.58 8.20 -2.58
CA GLY A 86 -3.71 9.54 -3.17
C GLY A 86 -4.60 10.48 -2.34
N PHE A 87 -5.73 9.98 -1.85
CA PHE A 87 -6.57 10.71 -0.89
C PHE A 87 -5.82 11.03 0.41
N PHE A 88 -5.00 10.10 0.92
CA PHE A 88 -4.18 10.32 2.12
C PHE A 88 -3.05 11.32 1.91
N TYR A 89 -2.40 11.30 0.75
CA TYR A 89 -1.41 12.31 0.37
C TYR A 89 -2.05 13.70 0.36
N LEU A 90 -3.23 13.85 -0.27
CA LEU A 90 -3.94 15.12 -0.32
C LEU A 90 -4.33 15.62 1.08
N ARG A 91 -4.79 14.72 1.97
CA ARG A 91 -5.16 15.09 3.34
C ARG A 91 -3.98 15.45 4.24
N CYS A 92 -2.81 14.84 4.02
CA CYS A 92 -1.57 15.13 4.75
C CYS A 92 -0.61 16.05 3.98
N ARG A 93 -1.05 16.69 2.90
CA ARG A 93 -0.17 17.40 1.94
C ARG A 93 0.66 18.49 2.63
N ASP A 94 0.04 19.26 3.51
CA ASP A 94 0.70 20.37 4.19
C ASP A 94 1.79 19.91 5.18
N TYR A 95 1.65 18.72 5.77
CA TYR A 95 2.70 18.11 6.61
C TYR A 95 3.96 17.80 5.80
N TYR A 96 3.80 17.22 4.61
CA TYR A 96 4.92 16.89 3.74
C TYR A 96 5.58 18.13 3.14
N LEU A 97 4.78 19.14 2.76
CA LEU A 97 5.31 20.40 2.22
C LEU A 97 6.07 21.21 3.27
N LYS A 98 5.72 21.10 4.56
CA LYS A 98 6.48 21.72 5.67
C LYS A 98 7.85 21.08 5.90
N SER A 99 7.98 19.78 5.65
CA SER A 99 9.23 19.03 5.85
C SER A 99 10.17 19.07 4.63
N ALA A 100 9.71 19.68 3.52
CA ALA A 100 10.47 19.82 2.27
C ALA A 100 11.18 21.19 2.12
N LYS A 101 11.16 22.01 3.17
CA LYS A 101 11.97 23.23 3.34
C LYS A 101 13.00 22.98 4.43
#